data_AF-A0A1A6HTE1-F1
#
_entry.id   AF-A0A1A6HTE1-F1
#
_cell.length_a   1.000
_cell.length_b   1.000
_cell.length_c   1.000
_cell.angle_alpha   90.00
_cell.angle_beta   90.00
_cell.angle_gamma   90.00
#
_symmetry.space_group_name_H-M   'P 1'
#
loop_
_entity.id
_entity.type
_entity.pdbx_description
1 polymer ?
#
loop_
_entity_poly.entity_id
_entity_poly.type
_entity_poly.pdbx_seq_one_letter_code
_entity_poly.pdbx_strand_id
1 'polypeptide(L)' 'MKKCPNGMFSEIKYDGERVQVHKKGDHFSYFSRSLKPVLPHK' A
#
# COMPACT_ATOMS: atom_id res chain seq x y z
N MET A 1 -16.80 17.75 -7.68
CA MET A 1 -16.39 17.87 -6.26
C MET A 1 -17.45 17.45 -5.23
N LYS A 2 -18.66 17.01 -5.63
CA LYS A 2 -19.73 16.57 -4.70
C LYS A 2 -19.33 15.44 -3.73
N LYS A 3 -18.34 14.61 -4.10
CA LYS A 3 -17.83 13.48 -3.29
C LYS A 3 -16.78 13.88 -2.24
N CYS A 4 -16.20 15.08 -2.35
CA CYS A 4 -15.13 15.56 -1.48
C CYS A 4 -15.43 17.02 -1.11
N PRO A 5 -16.45 17.27 -0.25
CA PRO A 5 -16.90 18.62 0.07
C PRO A 5 -15.82 19.48 0.77
N ASN A 6 -14.84 18.82 1.41
CA ASN A 6 -13.76 19.47 2.14
C ASN A 6 -12.43 19.48 1.36
N GLY A 7 -12.47 19.27 0.05
CA GLY A 7 -11.28 19.09 -0.78
C GLY A 7 -10.71 17.66 -0.71
N MET A 8 -9.61 17.42 -1.42
CA MET A 8 -8.90 16.14 -1.45
C MET A 8 -7.41 16.35 -1.65
N PHE A 9 -6.61 15.40 -1.17
CA PHE A 9 -5.21 15.29 -1.58
C PHE A 9 -5.12 14.58 -2.92
N SER A 10 -4.21 15.06 -3.78
CA SER A 10 -3.95 14.47 -5.09
C SER A 10 -2.54 13.91 -5.09
N GLU A 11 -2.43 12.59 -5.13
CA GLU A 11 -1.16 11.87 -5.23
C GLU A 11 -0.97 11.35 -6.65
N ILE A 12 0.29 11.15 -7.05
CA ILE A 12 0.62 10.51 -8.32
C ILE A 12 0.15 9.05 -8.25
N LYS A 13 -0.60 8.59 -9.26
CA LYS A 13 -0.97 7.18 -9.36
C LYS A 13 0.27 6.37 -9.78
N TYR A 14 0.97 5.81 -8.81
CA TYR A 14 2.05 4.87 -9.05
C TYR A 14 1.51 3.61 -9.75
N ASP A 15 2.12 3.23 -10.88
CA ASP A 15 1.76 2.03 -11.65
C ASP A 15 2.66 0.85 -11.28
N GLY A 16 2.60 0.46 -10.00
CA GLY A 16 3.37 -0.64 -9.43
C GLY A 16 2.52 -1.57 -8.57
N GLU A 17 3.19 -2.48 -7.84
CA GLU A 17 2.52 -3.36 -6.89
C GLU A 17 2.20 -2.64 -5.57
N ARG A 18 0.98 -2.82 -5.07
CA ARG A 18 0.62 -2.34 -3.72
C ARG A 18 1.18 -3.32 -2.69
N VAL A 19 2.08 -2.84 -1.84
CA VAL A 19 2.66 -3.60 -0.73
C VAL A 19 2.25 -2.97 0.60
N GLN A 20 1.67 -3.78 1.48
CA GLN A 20 1.39 -3.44 2.87
C GLN A 20 2.49 -4.01 3.76
N VAL A 21 3.17 -3.14 4.51
CA VAL A 21 4.27 -3.52 5.41
C VAL A 21 3.78 -3.57 6.86
N HIS A 22 4.05 -4.66 7.56
CA HIS A 22 3.86 -4.79 9.00
C HIS A 22 5.24 -4.94 9.66
N LYS A 23 5.48 -4.23 10.77
CA LYS A 23 6.73 -4.31 11.55
C LYS A 23 6.40 -4.63 13.00
N LYS A 24 7.00 -5.69 13.55
CA LYS A 24 6.91 -6.07 14.97
C LYS A 24 8.30 -6.37 15.52
N GLY A 25 8.88 -5.42 16.25
CA GLY A 25 10.31 -5.47 16.60
C GLY A 25 11.15 -5.48 15.32
N ASP A 26 11.97 -6.53 15.17
CA ASP A 26 12.80 -6.78 13.98
C ASP A 26 12.14 -7.71 12.95
N HIS A 27 10.88 -8.10 13.17
CA HIS A 27 10.12 -8.91 12.22
C HIS A 27 9.35 -8.02 11.25
N PHE A 28 9.52 -8.28 9.96
CA PHE A 28 8.81 -7.61 8.87
C PHE A 28 7.91 -8.60 8.13
N SER A 29 6.73 -8.15 7.72
CA SER A 29 5.83 -8.90 6.85
C SER A 29 5.30 -7.99 5.74
N TYR A 30 5.25 -8.52 4.52
CA TYR A 30 4.89 -7.78 3.31
C TYR A 30 3.70 -8.48 2.66
N PHE A 31 2.61 -7.76 2.43
CA PHE A 31 1.38 -8.29 1.84
C PHE A 31 1.01 -7.55 0.56
N SER A 32 0.63 -8.30 -0.46
CA SER A 32 0.15 -7.78 -1.75
C SER A 32 -1.24 -7.15 -1.62
N ARG A 33 -1.75 -6.57 -2.72
CA ARG A 33 -3.15 -6.13 -2.83
C ARG A 33 -4.17 -7.22 -2.45
N SER A 34 -3.84 -8.49 -2.68
CA SER A 34 -4.71 -9.63 -2.37
C SER A 34 -4.56 -10.17 -0.95
N LEU A 35 -3.81 -9.46 -0.09
CA LEU A 35 -3.43 -9.87 1.27
C LEU A 35 -2.61 -11.17 1.35
N LYS A 36 -2.16 -11.69 0.21
CA LYS A 36 -1.17 -12.78 0.14
C LYS A 36 0.23 -12.23 0.39
N PRO A 37 1.13 -12.99 1.04
CA PRO A 37 2.53 -12.61 1.18
C PRO A 37 3.14 -12.22 -0.17
N VAL A 38 3.86 -11.10 -0.19
CA VAL A 38 4.63 -10.69 -1.38
C VAL A 38 5.77 -11.70 -1.55
N LEU A 39 6.04 -12.08 -2.80
CA LEU A 39 7.18 -12.94 -3.09
C LEU A 39 8.47 -12.21 -2.65
N PRO A 40 9.40 -12.89 -1.96
CA PRO A 40 10.71 -12.29 -1.69
C PRO A 40 11.30 -11.82 -3.02
N HIS A 41 11.73 -10.56 -3.09
CA HIS A 41 12.48 -10.09 -4.24
C HIS A 41 13.71 -11.00 -4.39
N LYS A 42 13.90 -11.57 -5.58
CA LYS A 42 15.09 -12.37 -5.92
C LYS A 42 16.35 -11.53 -5.83
#